data_AF-A0A3Q0RHV9-F1
#
_entry.id   AF-A0A3Q0RHV9-F1
#
_cell.length_a   1.000
_cell.length_b   1.000
_cell.length_c   1.000
_cell.angle_alpha   90.00
_cell.angle_beta   90.00
_cell.angle_gamma   90.00
#
_symmetry.space_group_name_H-M   'P 1'
#
loop_
_entity.id
_entity.type
_entity.pdbx_description
1 polymer ?
#
loop_
_entity_poly.entity_id
_entity_poly.type
_entity_poly.pdbx_seq_one_letter_code
_entity_poly.pdbx_strand_id
1 'polypeptide(L)'
;MEFLLGNPYSTPVGQCIERATDGGLQNEDWTLNMEICDIINETDEGPKDAMRALKKRLSGNKNYREVMLALTVTDGTFHVSFCSPLNINGNLSKKTSCLLQSLLYILLLLFFFIRIFPQQWTKKIFVLIV
;
A
#
# COMPACT_ATOMS: atom_id res chain seq x y z
N MET A 1 -16.13 4.79 17.88
CA MET A 1 -17.14 5.45 17.03
C MET A 1 -16.53 5.65 15.64
N GLU A 2 -16.70 4.70 14.71
CA GLU A 2 -16.28 4.85 13.29
C GLU A 2 -17.43 5.36 12.39
N PHE A 3 -18.66 5.45 12.92
CA PHE A 3 -19.87 5.78 12.15
C PHE A 3 -20.00 7.27 11.76
N LEU A 4 -19.27 8.18 12.42
CA LEU A 4 -19.28 9.62 12.10
C LEU A 4 -18.19 10.05 11.11
N LEU A 5 -17.26 9.14 10.83
CA LEU A 5 -16.16 9.34 9.91
C LEU A 5 -16.66 8.89 8.54
N GLY A 6 -17.15 9.84 7.73
CA GLY A 6 -17.76 9.61 6.40
C GLY A 6 -16.94 8.72 5.46
N ASN A 7 -17.49 8.40 4.28
CA ASN A 7 -16.90 7.45 3.33
C ASN A 7 -15.38 7.70 3.15
N PRO A 8 -14.50 6.70 3.42
CA PRO A 8 -13.05 6.85 3.25
C PRO A 8 -12.61 7.28 1.85
N TYR A 9 -13.42 7.06 0.82
CA TYR A 9 -13.16 7.51 -0.56
C TYR A 9 -13.68 8.92 -0.86
N SER A 10 -14.22 9.65 0.13
CA SER A 10 -14.62 11.05 -0.04
C SER A 10 -13.48 12.04 0.21
N THR A 11 -12.33 11.57 0.67
CA THR A 11 -11.15 12.42 0.91
C THR A 11 -10.30 12.50 -0.38
N PRO A 12 -9.49 13.55 -0.58
CA PRO A 12 -8.66 13.69 -1.78
C PRO A 12 -7.75 12.46 -2.01
N VAL A 13 -7.07 12.00 -0.95
CA VAL A 13 -6.24 10.80 -1.00
C VAL A 13 -7.07 9.53 -1.20
N GLY A 14 -8.27 9.46 -0.61
CA GLY A 14 -9.16 8.32 -0.74
C GLY A 14 -9.66 8.11 -2.17
N GLN A 15 -9.99 9.19 -2.88
CA GLN A 15 -10.36 9.14 -4.30
C GLN A 15 -9.21 8.69 -5.18
N CYS A 16 -7.98 9.10 -4.87
CA CYS A 16 -6.80 8.64 -5.58
C CYS A 16 -6.56 7.16 -5.33
N ILE A 17 -6.64 6.70 -4.07
CA ILE A 17 -6.52 5.28 -3.73
C ILE A 17 -7.60 4.45 -4.42
N GLU A 18 -8.85 4.92 -4.47
CA GLU A 18 -9.93 4.20 -5.14
C GLU A 18 -9.61 3.95 -6.61
N ARG A 19 -9.09 4.96 -7.32
CA ARG A 19 -8.68 4.89 -8.73
C ARG A 19 -7.42 4.04 -8.95
N ALA A 20 -6.37 4.24 -8.15
CA ALA A 20 -5.11 3.48 -8.25
C ALA A 20 -5.30 1.98 -7.98
N THR A 21 -6.38 1.61 -7.30
CA THR A 21 -6.68 0.23 -6.92
C THR A 21 -7.89 -0.34 -7.66
N ASP A 22 -8.28 0.26 -8.79
CA ASP A 22 -9.38 -0.23 -9.61
C ASP A 22 -9.04 -1.57 -10.28
N GLY A 23 -9.97 -2.53 -10.22
CA GLY A 23 -9.77 -3.88 -10.76
C GLY A 23 -9.74 -3.95 -12.29
N GLY A 24 -10.08 -2.86 -12.99
CA GLY A 24 -9.98 -2.72 -14.43
C GLY A 24 -8.62 -2.25 -14.93
N LEU A 25 -7.74 -1.76 -14.04
CA LEU A 25 -6.40 -1.29 -14.42
C LEU A 25 -5.55 -2.41 -15.00
N GLN A 26 -4.94 -2.19 -16.17
CA GLN A 26 -4.06 -3.19 -16.78
C GLN A 26 -2.78 -3.41 -15.98
N ASN A 27 -2.16 -2.34 -15.48
CA ASN A 27 -0.95 -2.37 -14.66
C ASN A 27 -1.05 -1.28 -13.58
N GLU A 28 -0.05 -1.17 -12.70
CA GLU A 28 0.00 -0.10 -11.71
C GLU A 28 0.08 1.28 -12.38
N ASP A 29 -0.73 2.21 -11.90
CA ASP A 29 -0.63 3.62 -12.28
C ASP A 29 0.39 4.31 -11.36
N TRP A 30 1.66 4.25 -11.74
CA TRP A 30 2.74 4.86 -10.97
C TRP A 30 2.59 6.38 -10.85
N THR A 31 1.96 7.04 -11.82
CA THR A 31 1.69 8.48 -11.73
C THR A 31 0.70 8.76 -10.60
N LEU A 32 -0.40 8.00 -10.53
CA LEU A 32 -1.37 8.14 -9.45
C LEU A 32 -0.79 7.72 -8.08
N ASN A 33 0.08 6.72 -8.06
CA ASN A 33 0.76 6.29 -6.83
C ASN A 33 1.68 7.40 -6.27
N MET A 34 2.37 8.14 -7.14
CA MET A 34 3.20 9.27 -6.72
C MET A 34 2.33 10.43 -6.22
N GLU A 35 1.22 10.73 -6.89
CA GLU A 35 0.25 11.75 -6.44
C GLU A 35 -0.31 11.42 -5.04
N ILE A 36 -0.58 10.13 -4.76
CA ILE A 36 -0.99 9.68 -3.42
C ILE A 36 0.10 9.97 -2.38
N CYS A 37 1.37 9.71 -2.71
CA CYS A 37 2.49 10.01 -1.81
C CYS A 37 2.61 11.50 -1.53
N ASP A 38 2.44 12.34 -2.55
CA ASP A 38 2.52 13.80 -2.42
C ASP A 38 1.41 14.31 -1.48
N ILE A 39 0.15 13.91 -1.72
CA ILE A 39 -0.98 14.30 -0.85
C ILE A 39 -0.76 13.87 0.61
N ILE A 40 -0.20 12.67 0.83
CA ILE A 40 0.07 12.15 2.17
C ILE A 40 1.19 12.91 2.87
N ASN A 41 2.21 13.34 2.13
CA ASN A 41 3.32 14.10 2.70
C ASN A 41 2.99 15.58 2.90
N GLU A 42 2.07 16.14 2.13
CA GLU A 42 1.68 17.55 2.18
C GLU A 42 0.57 17.85 3.20
N THR A 43 -0.18 16.83 3.64
CA THR A 43 -1.34 17.03 4.52
C THR A 43 -1.23 16.26 5.83
N ASP A 44 -1.52 16.91 6.96
CA ASP A 44 -1.43 16.29 8.29
C ASP A 44 -2.42 15.11 8.48
N GLU A 45 -3.60 15.19 7.86
CA GLU A 45 -4.62 14.12 7.91
C GLU A 45 -4.41 13.06 6.80
N GLY A 46 -3.53 13.32 5.82
CA GLY A 46 -3.28 12.46 4.67
C GLY A 46 -2.96 11.01 5.04
N PRO A 47 -2.00 10.74 5.96
CA PRO A 47 -1.66 9.38 6.38
C PRO A 47 -2.85 8.61 6.98
N LYS A 48 -3.70 9.29 7.75
CA LYS A 48 -4.85 8.70 8.44
C LYS A 48 -5.98 8.39 7.47
N ASP A 49 -6.27 9.29 6.54
CA ASP A 49 -7.29 9.09 5.51
C ASP A 49 -6.87 8.04 4.50
N ALA A 50 -5.59 8.01 4.12
CA ALA A 50 -5.03 6.95 3.27
C ALA A 50 -5.19 5.58 3.90
N MET A 51 -4.85 5.44 5.19
CA MET A 51 -5.02 4.20 5.93
C MET A 51 -6.47 3.73 5.97
N ARG A 52 -7.43 4.65 6.15
CA ARG A 52 -8.87 4.32 6.13
C ARG A 52 -9.35 3.84 4.77
N ALA A 53 -8.91 4.49 3.69
CA ALA A 53 -9.24 4.11 2.32
C ALA A 53 -8.63 2.75 1.93
N LEU A 54 -7.36 2.51 2.27
CA LEU A 54 -6.68 1.24 2.05
C LEU A 54 -7.30 0.10 2.87
N LYS A 55 -7.59 0.34 4.16
CA LYS A 55 -8.28 -0.64 5.01
C LYS A 55 -9.63 -1.02 4.43
N LYS A 56 -10.40 -0.04 3.93
CA LYS A 56 -11.67 -0.30 3.24
C LYS A 56 -11.47 -1.15 1.98
N ARG A 57 -10.43 -0.87 1.18
CA ARG A 57 -10.14 -1.63 -0.05
C ARG A 57 -9.73 -3.08 0.24
N LEU A 58 -8.99 -3.31 1.32
CA LEU A 58 -8.49 -4.63 1.68
C LEU A 58 -9.51 -5.48 2.47
N SER A 59 -10.38 -4.84 3.25
CA SER A 59 -11.31 -5.55 4.13
C SER A 59 -12.40 -6.28 3.33
N GLY A 60 -12.36 -7.61 3.34
CA GLY A 60 -13.41 -8.46 2.74
C GLY A 60 -13.43 -8.46 1.21
N ASN A 61 -12.44 -7.84 0.57
CA ASN A 61 -12.36 -7.76 -0.88
C ASN A 61 -11.84 -9.08 -1.47
N LYS A 62 -12.63 -9.67 -2.37
CA LYS A 62 -12.31 -10.94 -3.04
C LYS A 62 -11.63 -10.72 -4.40
N ASN A 63 -11.53 -9.48 -4.86
CA ASN A 63 -10.82 -9.15 -6.08
C ASN A 63 -9.32 -9.08 -5.81
N TYR A 64 -8.60 -10.16 -6.10
CA TYR A 64 -7.16 -10.25 -5.89
C TYR A 64 -6.37 -9.14 -6.59
N ARG A 65 -6.87 -8.64 -7.73
CA ARG A 65 -6.19 -7.56 -8.46
C ARG A 65 -6.23 -6.26 -7.69
N GLU A 66 -7.41 -5.89 -7.19
CA GLU A 66 -7.57 -4.70 -6.34
C GLU A 66 -6.75 -4.81 -5.05
N VAL A 67 -6.70 -6.01 -4.45
CA VAL A 67 -5.88 -6.27 -3.26
C VAL A 67 -4.40 -6.11 -3.55
N MET A 68 -3.90 -6.65 -4.67
CA MET A 68 -2.51 -6.49 -5.07
C MET A 68 -2.16 -5.03 -5.35
N LEU A 69 -3.00 -4.30 -6.09
CA LEU A 69 -2.80 -2.88 -6.37
C LEU A 69 -2.80 -2.06 -5.07
N ALA A 70 -3.70 -2.34 -4.12
CA ALA A 70 -3.74 -1.66 -2.83
C ALA A 70 -2.49 -1.92 -1.99
N LEU A 71 -1.93 -3.13 -2.06
CA LEU A 71 -0.64 -3.44 -1.43
C LEU A 71 0.50 -2.67 -2.08
N THR A 72 0.53 -2.55 -3.41
CA THR A 72 1.54 -1.72 -4.11
C THR A 72 1.44 -0.24 -3.77
N VAL A 73 0.22 0.31 -3.65
CA VAL A 73 0.02 1.69 -3.18
C VAL A 73 0.53 1.87 -1.76
N THR A 74 0.26 0.90 -0.88
CA THR A 74 0.77 0.90 0.50
C THR A 74 2.30 0.88 0.50
N ASP A 75 2.92 0.06 -0.36
CA ASP A 75 4.36 -0.01 -0.51
C ASP A 75 4.98 1.33 -0.92
N GLY A 76 4.52 1.89 -2.03
CA GLY A 76 5.03 3.15 -2.57
C GLY A 76 4.88 4.29 -1.56
N THR A 77 3.72 4.38 -0.91
CA THR A 77 3.45 5.40 0.10
C THR A 77 4.40 5.30 1.30
N PHE A 78 4.57 4.10 1.87
CA PHE A 78 5.50 3.90 2.98
C PHE A 78 6.93 4.18 2.55
N HIS A 79 7.34 3.77 1.36
CA HIS A 79 8.70 4.03 0.89
C HIS A 79 8.99 5.53 0.70
N VAL A 80 8.05 6.29 0.11
CA VAL A 80 8.24 7.73 -0.18
C VAL A 80 8.17 8.59 1.09
N SER A 81 7.25 8.30 2.03
CA SER A 81 7.18 9.06 3.30
C SER A 81 8.43 8.88 4.18
N PHE A 82 9.15 7.76 4.06
CA PHE A 82 10.41 7.53 4.77
C PHE A 82 11.66 7.98 3.99
N CYS A 83 11.57 8.15 2.66
CA CYS A 83 12.68 8.61 1.81
C CYS A 83 12.68 10.14 1.58
N SER A 84 11.58 10.84 1.86
CA SER A 84 11.47 12.29 1.65
C SER A 84 12.42 13.10 2.58
N PRO A 85 13.20 14.06 2.04
CA PRO A 85 14.17 14.86 2.80
C PRO A 85 13.54 15.94 3.69
N LEU A 86 12.26 15.89 4.05
CA LEU A 86 11.66 16.84 5.02
C LEU A 86 11.75 16.36 6.48
N ASN A 87 12.29 15.17 6.75
CA ASN A 87 12.50 14.64 8.11
C ASN A 87 13.99 14.54 8.51
N ILE A 88 14.84 15.45 8.01
CA ILE A 88 16.31 15.42 8.26
C ILE A 88 16.72 15.95 9.64
N ASN A 89 15.78 16.33 10.51
CA ASN A 89 16.07 16.69 11.91
C ASN A 89 15.91 15.50 12.87
N GLY A 90 16.16 14.28 12.40
CA GLY A 90 15.88 13.04 13.13
C GLY A 90 17.13 12.25 13.53
N ASN A 91 17.46 12.31 14.82
CA ASN A 91 18.37 11.46 15.60
C ASN A 91 18.66 10.05 15.03
N LEU A 92 19.87 9.50 15.30
CA LEU A 92 20.37 8.17 14.89
C LEU A 92 19.38 7.00 15.13
N SER A 93 18.48 7.15 16.10
CA SER A 93 17.36 6.24 16.42
C SER A 93 16.32 6.07 15.29
N LYS A 94 16.08 7.10 14.46
CA LYS A 94 15.14 7.01 13.33
C LYS A 94 15.70 6.19 12.16
N LYS A 95 17.02 6.18 11.98
CA LYS A 95 17.70 5.45 10.89
C LYS A 95 17.68 3.92 11.11
N THR A 96 17.83 3.49 12.36
CA THR A 96 17.61 2.09 12.77
C THR A 96 16.14 1.69 12.68
N SER A 97 15.22 2.62 12.93
CA SER A 97 13.78 2.40 12.73
C SER A 97 13.42 2.17 11.24
N CYS A 98 14.01 2.94 10.30
CA CYS A 98 13.84 2.68 8.86
C CYS A 98 14.33 1.29 8.45
N LEU A 99 15.53 0.89 8.86
CA LEU A 99 16.09 -0.43 8.48
C LEU A 99 15.27 -1.59 9.07
N LEU A 100 14.84 -1.48 10.34
CA LEU A 100 13.97 -2.47 10.97
C LEU A 100 12.60 -2.51 10.31
N GLN A 101 12.05 -1.37 9.88
CA GLN A 101 10.77 -1.29 9.19
C GLN A 101 10.86 -1.87 7.77
N SER A 102 11.94 -1.60 7.03
CA SER A 102 12.21 -2.23 5.72
C SER A 102 12.38 -3.74 5.84
N LEU A 103 13.08 -4.22 6.89
CA LEU A 103 13.19 -5.66 7.19
C LEU A 103 11.85 -6.29 7.57
N LEU A 104 11.05 -5.63 8.41
CA LEU A 104 9.70 -6.07 8.76
C LEU A 104 8.79 -6.09 7.52
N TYR A 105 8.96 -5.12 6.62
CA TYR A 105 8.23 -5.02 5.37
C TYR A 105 8.58 -6.15 4.40
N ILE A 106 9.87 -6.45 4.22
CA ILE A 106 10.33 -7.62 3.46
C ILE A 106 9.79 -8.91 4.08
N LEU A 107 9.78 -9.04 5.40
CA LEU A 107 9.23 -10.20 6.10
C LEU A 107 7.71 -10.32 5.93
N LEU A 108 6.98 -9.20 5.96
CA LEU A 108 5.53 -9.16 5.74
C LEU A 108 5.18 -9.47 4.28
N LEU A 109 5.91 -8.92 3.32
CA LEU A 109 5.79 -9.27 1.90
C LEU A 109 6.09 -10.75 1.67
N LEU A 110 7.14 -11.31 2.27
CA LEU A 110 7.45 -12.73 2.18
C LEU A 110 6.34 -13.59 2.80
N PHE A 111 5.82 -13.20 3.97
CA PHE A 111 4.70 -13.90 4.62
C PHE A 111 3.42 -13.85 3.77
N PHE A 112 3.12 -12.70 3.15
CA PHE A 112 1.98 -12.53 2.26
C PHE A 112 2.16 -13.28 0.93
N PHE A 113 3.36 -13.25 0.32
CA PHE A 113 3.69 -14.07 -0.84
C PHE A 113 3.52 -15.55 -0.53
N ILE A 114 3.99 -16.02 0.63
CA ILE A 114 3.85 -17.43 1.03
C ILE A 114 2.38 -17.82 1.26
N ARG A 115 1.55 -16.92 1.81
CA ARG A 115 0.15 -17.20 2.18
C ARG A 115 -0.87 -16.96 1.05
N ILE A 116 -0.68 -15.94 0.21
CA ILE A 116 -1.61 -15.55 -0.87
C ILE A 116 -1.23 -16.14 -2.22
N PHE A 117 0.06 -16.38 -2.48
CA PHE A 117 0.53 -16.95 -3.75
C PHE A 117 0.66 -18.50 -3.86
N PRO A 118 0.14 -19.37 -2.96
CA PRO A 118 0.25 -20.81 -3.20
C PRO A 118 -0.58 -21.29 -4.40
N GLN A 119 -1.56 -20.52 -4.87
CA GLN A 119 -2.48 -20.93 -5.95
C GLN A 119 -1.92 -20.70 -7.38
N GLN A 120 -0.97 -19.76 -7.56
CA GLN A 120 -0.38 -19.49 -8.88
C GLN A 120 0.92 -20.27 -9.12
N TRP A 121 1.67 -20.59 -8.05
CA TRP A 121 2.88 -21.41 -8.14
C TRP A 121 2.60 -22.88 -8.36
N THR A 122 1.51 -23.44 -7.82
CA THR A 122 1.13 -24.83 -8.13
C THR A 122 0.91 -25.01 -9.63
N LYS A 123 0.29 -24.04 -10.32
CA LYS A 123 0.07 -24.11 -11.77
C LYS A 123 1.34 -23.88 -12.59
N LYS A 124 2.20 -22.93 -12.20
CA LYS A 124 3.47 -22.67 -12.91
C LYS A 124 4.52 -23.77 -12.69
N ILE A 125 4.57 -24.36 -11.50
CA ILE A 125 5.44 -25.52 -11.22
C ILE A 125 4.91 -26.77 -11.95
N PHE A 126 3.60 -26.98 -12.05
CA PHE A 126 3.05 -28.11 -12.81
C PHE A 126 3.43 -28.08 -14.30
N VAL A 127 3.55 -26.88 -14.89
CA VAL A 127 4.00 -26.72 -16.29
C VAL A 127 5.52 -26.86 -16.45
N LEU A 128 6.29 -26.72 -15.36
CA LEU A 128 7.74 -26.93 -15.37
C LEU A 128 8.16 -28.38 -15.04
N ILE A 129 7.24 -29.21 -14.52
CA ILE A 129 7.48 -30.59 -14.08
C ILE A 129 6.80 -31.63 -15.01
N VAL A 130 5.94 -31.19 -15.94
CA VAL A 130 5.36 -32.03 -17.01
C VAL A 130 6.02 -31.72 -18.34
#